data_AF-A0A924L9A4-F1
#
_entry.id   AF-A0A924L9A4-F1
#
_cell.length_a   1.000
_cell.length_b   1.000
_cell.length_c   1.000
_cell.angle_alpha   90.00
_cell.angle_beta   90.00
_cell.angle_gamma   90.00
#
_symmetry.space_group_name_H-M   'P 1'
#
loop_
_entity.id
_entity.type
_entity.pdbx_description
1 polymer ?
#
loop_
_entity_poly.entity_id
_entity_poly.type
_entity_poly.pdbx_seq_one_letter_code
_entity_poly.pdbx_strand_id
1 'polypeptide(L)'
;MTIPLKPLTLLVAAIVLVVGTLVGFRLLTAKADTATVAPTCTNRTIADGEKLTSNRVTVNVLNASTRSGLANRVAINLQRRGFLGGTVGNSTSNTKPSKVTILTADRKDPRVKLVAMQFRDKVTYAKSDIPAAKGVTVVVGDGALSGLRPETRTFVVSDRPIQVCVPIIRLS
;
A
#
# COMPACT_ATOMS: atom_id res chain seq x y z
N MET A 1 -39.60 26.78 51.31
CA MET A 1 -39.40 25.43 50.73
C MET A 1 -37.90 25.16 50.68
N THR A 2 -37.35 24.57 51.75
CA THR A 2 -35.91 24.31 51.88
C THR A 2 -35.58 23.01 51.14
N ILE A 3 -34.98 23.14 49.95
CA ILE A 3 -34.51 21.97 49.21
C ILE A 3 -33.38 21.33 50.05
N PRO A 4 -33.50 20.06 50.47
CA PRO A 4 -32.45 19.45 51.28
C PRO A 4 -31.13 19.40 50.51
N LEU A 5 -30.00 19.48 51.22
CA LEU A 5 -28.66 19.54 50.61
C LEU A 5 -28.35 18.30 49.74
N LYS A 6 -28.99 17.16 50.02
CA LYS A 6 -28.78 15.86 49.36
C LYS A 6 -29.32 15.78 47.92
N PRO A 7 -30.57 16.18 47.60
CA PRO A 7 -31.02 16.24 46.21
C PRO A 7 -30.27 17.29 45.38
N LEU A 8 -29.77 18.37 46.00
CA LEU A 8 -28.98 19.38 45.31
C LEU A 8 -27.64 18.81 44.82
N THR A 9 -26.92 18.06 45.66
CA THR A 9 -25.65 17.43 45.26
C THR A 9 -25.84 16.36 44.19
N LEU A 10 -26.92 15.57 44.27
CA LEU A 10 -27.27 14.59 43.23
C LEU A 10 -27.59 15.27 41.88
N LEU A 11 -28.33 16.39 41.91
CA LEU A 11 -28.67 17.13 40.70
C LEU A 11 -27.41 17.74 40.05
N VAL A 12 -26.50 18.30 40.85
CA VAL A 12 -25.22 18.83 40.35
C VAL A 12 -24.36 17.70 39.76
N ALA A 13 -24.25 16.55 40.43
CA ALA A 13 -23.50 15.40 39.92
C ALA A 13 -24.08 14.88 38.59
N ALA A 14 -25.41 14.82 38.46
CA ALA A 14 -26.08 14.42 37.23
C ALA A 14 -25.80 15.40 36.08
N ILE A 15 -25.83 16.71 36.35
CA ILE A 15 -25.50 17.73 35.35
C ILE A 15 -24.06 17.59 34.88
N VAL A 16 -23.09 17.44 35.79
CA VAL A 16 -21.68 17.25 35.44
C VAL A 16 -21.49 16.01 34.57
N LEU A 17 -22.18 14.91 34.89
CA LEU A 17 -22.08 13.67 34.12
C LEU A 17 -22.64 13.84 32.71
N VAL A 18 -23.82 14.46 32.56
CA VAL A 18 -24.42 14.72 31.24
C VAL A 18 -23.53 15.63 30.39
N VAL A 19 -23.03 16.74 30.97
CA VAL A 19 -22.15 17.67 30.26
C VAL A 19 -20.84 16.98 29.85
N GLY A 20 -20.22 16.22 30.76
CA GLY A 20 -18.99 15.47 30.45
C GLY A 20 -19.19 14.45 29.34
N THR A 21 -20.33 13.75 29.32
CA THR A 21 -20.65 12.76 28.28
C THR A 21 -20.83 13.42 26.91
N LEU A 22 -21.53 14.56 26.86
CA LEU A 22 -21.74 15.31 25.62
C LEU A 22 -20.42 15.88 25.07
N VAL A 23 -19.58 16.46 25.93
CA VAL A 23 -18.26 16.98 25.55
C VAL A 23 -17.34 15.84 25.10
N GLY A 24 -17.31 14.74 25.85
CA GLY A 24 -16.54 13.54 25.49
C GLY A 24 -16.97 12.97 24.14
N PHE A 25 -18.28 12.84 23.90
CA PHE A 25 -18.80 12.35 22.62
C PHE A 25 -18.47 13.30 21.46
N ARG A 26 -18.55 14.62 21.67
CA ARG A 26 -18.13 15.64 20.69
C ARG A 26 -16.65 15.52 20.35
N LEU A 27 -15.78 15.31 21.34
CA LEU A 27 -14.33 15.13 21.14
C LEU A 27 -14.01 13.79 20.45
N LEU A 28 -14.71 12.72 20.82
CA LEU A 28 -14.54 11.39 20.23
C LEU A 28 -14.98 11.35 18.76
N THR A 29 -16.00 12.13 18.40
CA THR A 29 -16.55 12.22 17.04
C THR A 29 -16.00 13.40 16.24
N ALA A 30 -15.19 14.26 16.86
CA ALA A 30 -14.52 15.34 16.15
C ALA A 30 -13.55 14.73 15.13
N LYS A 31 -13.54 15.29 13.92
CA LYS A 31 -12.50 14.97 12.95
C LYS A 31 -11.20 15.54 13.49
N ALA A 32 -10.18 14.69 13.65
CA ALA A 32 -8.84 15.16 13.93
C ALA A 32 -8.41 16.11 12.78
N ASP A 33 -7.87 17.28 13.14
CA ASP A 33 -7.10 18.08 12.21
C ASP A 33 -5.86 17.26 11.84
N THR A 34 -5.98 16.49 10.76
CA THR A 34 -4.82 15.88 10.13
C THR A 34 -4.00 17.03 9.60
N ALA A 35 -2.97 17.43 10.36
CA ALA A 35 -1.93 18.32 9.89
C ALA A 35 -1.59 17.92 8.45
N THR A 36 -1.65 18.88 7.53
CA THR A 36 -1.30 18.67 6.11
C THR A 36 0.04 17.96 6.07
N VAL A 37 0.01 16.67 5.74
CA VAL A 37 1.19 15.84 5.64
C VAL A 37 2.06 16.49 4.57
N ALA A 38 3.17 17.10 4.99
CA ALA A 38 4.13 17.66 4.06
C ALA A 38 4.47 16.57 3.02
N PRO A 39 4.52 16.89 1.72
CA PRO A 39 4.75 15.88 0.70
C PRO A 39 6.06 15.15 1.01
N THR A 40 5.98 13.84 1.23
CA THR A 40 7.12 12.98 1.56
C THR A 40 7.95 12.60 0.34
N CYS A 41 7.48 12.99 -0.86
CA CYS A 41 8.20 12.77 -2.11
C CYS A 41 8.04 13.93 -3.10
N THR A 42 9.08 14.11 -3.91
CA THR A 42 9.04 14.99 -5.08
C THR A 42 8.77 14.14 -6.31
N ASN A 43 7.79 14.53 -7.10
CA ASN A 43 7.53 13.91 -8.40
C ASN A 43 8.71 14.22 -9.32
N ARG A 44 9.43 13.18 -9.75
CA ARG A 44 10.49 13.29 -10.76
C ARG A 44 10.03 12.59 -12.03
N THR A 45 10.23 13.25 -13.15
CA THR A 45 10.02 12.64 -14.47
C THR A 45 11.29 11.89 -14.86
N ILE A 46 11.16 10.59 -15.07
CA ILE A 46 12.18 9.77 -15.71
C ILE A 46 12.03 9.99 -17.20
N ALA A 47 13.07 10.50 -17.86
CA ALA A 47 13.03 10.78 -19.29
C ALA A 47 13.03 9.47 -20.11
N ASP A 48 12.64 9.57 -21.38
CA ASP A 48 12.85 8.49 -22.34
C ASP A 48 14.37 8.21 -22.46
N GLY A 49 14.75 6.93 -22.48
CA GLY A 49 16.14 6.49 -22.43
C GLY A 49 16.80 6.52 -21.05
N GLU A 50 16.15 7.04 -20.01
CA GLU A 50 16.68 7.03 -18.64
C GLU A 50 16.43 5.67 -17.95
N LYS A 51 17.37 5.25 -17.08
CA LYS A 51 17.25 4.01 -16.30
C LYS A 51 16.19 4.16 -15.20
N LEU A 52 15.12 3.38 -15.29
CA LEU A 52 14.18 3.13 -14.21
C LEU A 52 14.72 2.00 -13.32
N THR A 53 15.09 2.33 -12.10
CA THR A 53 15.63 1.40 -11.09
C THR A 53 14.54 0.91 -10.12
N SER A 54 14.72 -0.27 -9.53
CA SER A 54 13.75 -0.91 -8.63
C SER A 54 13.40 -0.05 -7.40
N ASN A 55 14.36 0.73 -6.89
CA ASN A 55 14.17 1.65 -5.76
C ASN A 55 13.24 2.84 -6.04
N ARG A 56 12.70 2.94 -7.26
CA ARG A 56 11.68 3.92 -7.64
C ARG A 56 10.30 3.26 -7.89
N VAL A 57 10.19 1.95 -7.67
CA VAL A 57 8.98 1.18 -7.98
C VAL A 57 8.42 0.54 -6.71
N THR A 58 7.22 1.00 -6.32
CA THR A 58 6.42 0.37 -5.25
C THR A 58 5.75 -0.89 -5.77
N VAL A 59 5.83 -1.98 -5.00
CA VAL A 59 5.17 -3.26 -5.30
C VAL A 59 4.16 -3.62 -4.22
N ASN A 60 2.92 -3.83 -4.63
CA ASN A 60 1.87 -4.39 -3.79
C ASN A 60 1.79 -5.90 -4.07
N VAL A 61 1.72 -6.72 -3.03
CA VAL A 61 1.67 -8.19 -3.17
C VAL A 61 0.44 -8.73 -2.47
N LEU A 62 -0.49 -9.26 -3.25
CA LEU A 62 -1.77 -9.80 -2.78
C LEU A 62 -1.81 -11.32 -2.90
N ASN A 63 -2.27 -11.98 -1.86
CA ASN A 63 -2.37 -13.42 -1.78
C ASN A 63 -3.75 -13.90 -2.25
N ALA A 64 -3.81 -14.57 -3.40
CA ALA A 64 -5.01 -15.28 -3.85
C ALA A 64 -4.93 -16.80 -3.57
N SER A 65 -3.90 -17.24 -2.84
CA SER A 65 -3.70 -18.64 -2.46
C SER A 65 -4.24 -18.94 -1.06
N THR A 66 -4.43 -20.22 -0.79
CA THR A 66 -4.69 -20.80 0.54
C THR A 66 -3.45 -20.83 1.44
N ARG A 67 -2.26 -20.51 0.91
CA ARG A 67 -0.97 -20.61 1.62
C ARG A 67 -0.69 -19.35 2.40
N SER A 68 -0.70 -19.45 3.72
CA SER A 68 -0.36 -18.35 4.63
C SER A 68 1.07 -17.83 4.43
N GLY A 69 1.21 -16.50 4.46
CA GLY A 69 2.48 -15.81 4.37
C GLY A 69 3.15 -15.83 2.98
N LEU A 70 2.51 -16.38 1.93
CA LEU A 70 3.08 -16.41 0.59
C LEU A 70 3.34 -14.99 0.05
N ALA A 71 2.35 -14.10 0.14
CA ALA A 71 2.52 -12.71 -0.30
C ALA A 71 3.64 -12.00 0.47
N ASN A 72 3.74 -12.20 1.79
CA ASN A 72 4.80 -11.61 2.60
C ASN A 72 6.19 -12.08 2.18
N ARG A 73 6.38 -13.39 1.95
CA ARG A 73 7.66 -13.92 1.44
C ARG A 73 8.03 -13.34 0.08
N VAL A 74 7.07 -13.21 -0.83
CA VAL A 74 7.29 -12.61 -2.16
C VAL A 74 7.63 -11.12 -2.03
N ALA A 75 6.93 -10.37 -1.19
CA ALA A 75 7.20 -8.97 -0.91
C ALA A 75 8.62 -8.77 -0.37
N ILE A 76 9.04 -9.55 0.64
CA ILE A 76 10.40 -9.51 1.20
C ILE A 76 11.44 -9.80 0.11
N ASN A 77 11.21 -10.80 -0.74
CA ASN A 77 12.14 -11.14 -1.82
C ASN A 77 12.26 -10.02 -2.86
N LEU A 78 11.18 -9.31 -3.17
CA LEU A 78 11.22 -8.13 -4.04
C LEU A 78 11.91 -6.95 -3.36
N GLN A 79 11.64 -6.70 -2.08
CA GLN A 79 12.30 -5.64 -1.31
C GLN A 79 13.82 -5.86 -1.20
N ARG A 80 14.27 -7.11 -1.02
CA ARG A 80 15.70 -7.47 -1.08
C ARG A 80 16.36 -7.15 -2.43
N ARG A 81 15.57 -6.94 -3.49
CA ARG A 81 16.02 -6.48 -4.82
C ARG A 81 15.88 -4.98 -5.02
N GLY A 82 15.64 -4.24 -3.95
CA GLY A 82 15.54 -2.79 -3.94
C GLY A 82 14.17 -2.25 -4.31
N PHE A 83 13.14 -3.08 -4.51
CA PHE A 83 11.78 -2.55 -4.72
C PHE A 83 11.23 -1.92 -3.44
N LEU A 84 10.42 -0.87 -3.58
CA LEU A 84 9.75 -0.24 -2.45
C LEU A 84 8.56 -1.09 -2.01
N GLY A 85 8.42 -1.32 -0.70
CA GLY A 85 7.27 -2.04 -0.14
C GLY A 85 5.98 -1.24 -0.29
N GLY A 86 4.94 -1.89 -0.81
CA GLY A 86 3.57 -1.40 -0.78
C GLY A 86 2.68 -2.28 0.10
N THR A 87 1.41 -2.40 -0.29
CA THR A 87 0.41 -3.21 0.41
C THR A 87 0.73 -4.69 0.30
N VAL A 88 0.73 -5.40 1.43
CA VAL A 88 0.80 -6.86 1.50
C VAL A 88 -0.44 -7.38 2.21
N GLY A 89 -1.16 -8.32 1.59
CA GLY A 89 -2.40 -8.82 2.17
C GLY A 89 -3.05 -9.91 1.33
N ASN A 90 -4.30 -10.25 1.67
CA ASN A 90 -5.11 -11.17 0.87
C ASN A 90 -5.74 -10.42 -0.32
N SER A 91 -5.87 -11.12 -1.43
CA SER A 91 -6.48 -10.59 -2.65
C SER A 91 -8.00 -10.59 -2.52
N THR A 92 -8.61 -9.44 -2.81
CA THR A 92 -10.06 -9.32 -3.07
C THR A 92 -10.39 -9.33 -4.57
N SER A 93 -9.37 -9.46 -5.43
CA SER A 93 -9.56 -9.58 -6.87
C SER A 93 -10.16 -10.94 -7.23
N ASN A 94 -11.01 -10.95 -8.25
CA ASN A 94 -11.54 -12.17 -8.86
C ASN A 94 -10.45 -12.95 -9.62
N THR A 95 -9.28 -12.33 -9.85
CA THR A 95 -8.14 -12.98 -10.50
C THR A 95 -7.54 -14.05 -9.58
N LYS A 96 -7.67 -15.31 -9.98
CA LYS A 96 -7.05 -16.46 -9.30
C LYS A 96 -5.95 -17.06 -10.18
N PRO A 97 -4.73 -16.49 -10.20
CA PRO A 97 -3.65 -17.06 -10.98
C PRO A 97 -3.26 -18.43 -10.45
N SER A 98 -2.71 -19.29 -11.32
CA SER A 98 -2.03 -20.49 -10.83
C SER A 98 -0.74 -20.12 -10.12
N LYS A 99 0.08 -19.21 -10.65
CA LYS A 99 1.37 -18.82 -10.04
C LYS A 99 1.43 -17.35 -9.69
N VAL A 100 1.49 -16.47 -10.69
CA VAL A 100 1.62 -15.03 -10.47
C VAL A 100 0.96 -14.26 -11.62
N THR A 101 0.14 -13.28 -11.26
CA THR A 101 -0.45 -12.31 -12.20
C THR A 101 -0.10 -10.90 -11.77
N ILE A 102 0.19 -10.01 -12.71
CA ILE A 102 0.22 -8.57 -12.46
C ILE A 102 -1.10 -7.96 -12.90
N LEU A 103 -1.75 -7.21 -12.00
CA LEU A 103 -2.92 -6.42 -12.33
C LEU A 103 -2.46 -5.11 -12.98
N THR A 104 -2.76 -4.94 -14.26
CA THR A 104 -2.38 -3.73 -15.00
C THR A 104 -3.33 -3.47 -16.16
N ALA A 105 -3.55 -2.19 -16.47
CA ALA A 105 -4.17 -1.77 -17.72
C ALA A 105 -3.15 -1.70 -18.88
N ASP A 106 -1.87 -1.48 -18.56
CA ASP A 106 -0.79 -1.33 -19.55
C ASP A 106 0.34 -2.31 -19.29
N ARG A 107 0.49 -3.29 -20.20
CA ARG A 107 1.57 -4.29 -20.15
C ARG A 107 2.92 -3.73 -20.61
N LYS A 108 2.90 -2.63 -21.36
CA LYS A 108 4.13 -1.99 -21.87
C LYS A 108 4.78 -1.08 -20.84
N ASP A 109 4.14 -0.84 -19.69
CA ASP A 109 4.71 -0.05 -18.60
C ASP A 109 6.06 -0.64 -18.13
N PRO A 110 7.16 0.12 -18.19
CA PRO A 110 8.47 -0.38 -17.78
C PRO A 110 8.53 -0.70 -16.28
N ARG A 111 7.67 -0.12 -15.43
CA ARG A 111 7.51 -0.57 -14.03
C ARG A 111 6.97 -1.99 -13.98
N VAL A 112 5.95 -2.29 -14.79
CA VAL A 112 5.36 -3.63 -14.92
C VAL A 112 6.37 -4.62 -15.51
N LYS A 113 7.10 -4.23 -16.57
CA LYS A 113 8.16 -5.06 -17.17
C LYS A 113 9.26 -5.38 -16.14
N LEU A 114 9.70 -4.37 -15.39
CA LEU A 114 10.75 -4.50 -14.38
C LEU A 114 10.35 -5.44 -13.23
N VAL A 115 9.10 -5.39 -12.79
CA VAL A 115 8.56 -6.33 -11.79
C VAL A 115 8.40 -7.73 -12.38
N ALA A 116 7.84 -7.84 -13.59
CA ALA A 116 7.58 -9.13 -14.23
C ALA A 116 8.86 -9.94 -14.46
N MET A 117 9.95 -9.30 -14.88
CA MET A 117 11.22 -9.99 -15.15
C MET A 117 11.86 -10.61 -13.91
N GLN A 118 11.49 -10.20 -12.69
CA GLN A 118 12.05 -10.76 -11.45
C GLN A 118 11.61 -12.20 -11.21
N PHE A 119 10.42 -12.58 -11.69
CA PHE A 119 9.86 -13.91 -11.46
C PHE A 119 10.51 -14.95 -12.37
N ARG A 120 10.78 -16.15 -11.82
CA ARG A 120 11.25 -17.29 -12.63
C ARG A 120 10.13 -17.82 -13.50
N ASP A 121 8.94 -17.89 -12.94
CA ASP A 121 7.75 -18.37 -13.62
C ASP A 121 7.19 -17.34 -14.61
N LYS A 122 6.41 -17.84 -15.57
CA LYS A 122 5.68 -16.99 -16.51
C LYS A 122 4.65 -16.14 -15.76
N VAL A 123 4.78 -14.82 -15.88
CA VAL A 123 3.84 -13.84 -15.33
C VAL A 123 2.66 -13.69 -16.28
N THR A 124 1.45 -13.82 -15.75
CA THR A 124 0.20 -13.50 -16.46
C THR A 124 -0.24 -12.07 -16.15
N TYR A 125 -1.17 -11.54 -16.95
CA TYR A 125 -1.65 -10.16 -16.81
C TYR A 125 -3.16 -10.13 -16.88
N ALA A 126 -3.78 -9.44 -15.92
CA ALA A 126 -5.21 -9.21 -15.88
C ALA A 126 -5.50 -7.72 -15.69
N LYS A 127 -6.68 -7.27 -16.11
CA LYS A 127 -7.16 -5.91 -15.80
C LYS A 127 -7.42 -5.83 -14.30
N SER A 128 -7.17 -4.65 -13.71
CA SER A 128 -7.49 -4.43 -12.30
C SER A 128 -9.00 -4.35 -12.12
N ASP A 129 -9.54 -5.21 -11.26
CA ASP A 129 -10.93 -5.22 -10.79
C ASP A 129 -11.05 -4.75 -9.33
N ILE A 130 -9.93 -4.42 -8.71
CA ILE A 130 -9.82 -3.83 -7.37
C ILE A 130 -9.32 -2.39 -7.46
N PRO A 131 -9.56 -1.55 -6.43
CA PRO A 131 -9.04 -0.19 -6.38
C PRO A 131 -7.54 -0.15 -6.66
N ALA A 132 -7.13 0.74 -7.57
CA ALA A 132 -5.74 0.85 -7.97
C ALA A 132 -4.91 1.39 -6.79
N ALA A 133 -4.16 0.50 -6.15
CA ALA A 133 -3.13 0.88 -5.20
C ALA A 133 -1.97 1.59 -5.93
N LYS A 134 -1.29 2.52 -5.26
CA LYS A 134 -0.09 3.15 -5.81
C LYS A 134 0.98 2.07 -6.09
N GLY A 135 1.58 2.09 -7.27
CA GLY A 135 2.61 1.13 -7.67
C GLY A 135 2.09 -0.03 -8.51
N VAL A 136 2.87 -1.11 -8.60
CA VAL A 136 2.55 -2.31 -9.37
C VAL A 136 1.95 -3.36 -8.45
N THR A 137 0.77 -3.87 -8.79
CA THR A 137 0.07 -4.89 -7.99
C THR A 137 0.30 -6.28 -8.55
N VAL A 138 0.88 -7.15 -7.73
CA VAL A 138 1.16 -8.55 -7.99
C VAL A 138 0.19 -9.41 -7.19
N VAL A 139 -0.50 -10.34 -7.85
CA VAL A 139 -1.35 -11.34 -7.22
C VAL A 139 -0.66 -12.70 -7.32
N VAL A 140 -0.48 -13.38 -6.20
CA VAL A 140 0.16 -14.71 -6.12
C VAL A 140 -0.87 -15.80 -5.86
N GLY A 141 -0.72 -16.92 -6.57
CA GLY A 141 -1.67 -18.03 -6.61
C GLY A 141 -1.23 -19.27 -5.83
N ASP A 142 -2.08 -20.31 -5.86
CA ASP A 142 -1.87 -21.58 -5.13
C ASP A 142 -0.76 -22.47 -5.70
N GLY A 143 -0.47 -22.35 -6.98
CA GLY A 143 0.55 -23.12 -7.65
C GLY A 143 1.95 -22.88 -7.08
N ALA A 144 2.82 -23.87 -7.27
CA ALA A 144 4.20 -23.79 -6.83
C ALA A 144 4.94 -22.66 -7.56
N LEU A 145 5.12 -21.54 -6.85
CA LEU A 145 5.98 -20.44 -7.29
C LEU A 145 7.44 -20.83 -7.10
N SER A 146 8.20 -20.83 -8.19
CA SER A 146 9.62 -21.19 -8.24
C SER A 146 10.53 -20.12 -7.61
N GLY A 147 9.95 -18.98 -7.22
CA GLY A 147 10.61 -17.83 -6.62
C GLY A 147 11.09 -16.80 -7.64
N LEU A 148 12.04 -15.96 -7.20
CA LEU A 148 12.66 -14.94 -8.04
C LEU A 148 13.96 -15.46 -8.68
N ARG A 149 14.32 -14.92 -9.85
CA ARG A 149 15.49 -15.35 -10.63
C ARG A 149 16.80 -14.88 -9.98
N PRO A 150 17.79 -15.74 -9.67
CA PRO A 150 18.91 -15.38 -8.78
C PRO A 150 19.77 -14.18 -9.22
N GLU A 151 19.87 -13.87 -10.52
CA GLU A 151 20.73 -12.80 -11.05
C GLU A 151 19.99 -11.93 -12.08
N THR A 152 18.90 -11.28 -11.66
CA THR A 152 18.10 -10.43 -12.57
C THR A 152 18.39 -8.97 -12.36
N ARG A 153 18.51 -8.24 -13.48
CA ARG A 153 18.69 -6.79 -13.47
C ARG A 153 17.57 -6.13 -12.68
N THR A 154 17.94 -5.17 -11.85
CA THR A 154 17.03 -4.37 -11.02
C THR A 154 16.73 -3.01 -11.67
N PHE A 155 16.95 -2.90 -12.98
CA PHE A 155 16.64 -1.72 -13.76
C PHE A 155 16.17 -2.09 -15.18
N VAL A 156 15.39 -1.19 -15.77
CA VAL A 156 14.96 -1.20 -17.18
C VAL A 156 15.17 0.19 -17.74
N VAL A 157 15.56 0.31 -19.01
CA VAL A 157 15.58 1.60 -19.71
C VAL A 157 14.14 1.97 -20.02
N SER A 158 13.71 3.14 -19.57
CA SER A 158 12.38 3.64 -19.87
C SER A 158 12.27 3.94 -21.36
N ASP A 159 11.21 3.44 -22.00
CA ASP A 159 10.88 3.69 -23.41
C ASP A 159 9.92 4.88 -23.58
N ARG A 160 9.67 5.61 -22.49
CA ARG A 160 8.73 6.74 -22.40
C ARG A 160 8.93 7.54 -21.10
N PRO A 161 8.45 8.79 -21.03
CA PRO A 161 8.51 9.56 -19.80
C PRO A 161 7.56 9.02 -18.74
N ILE A 162 8.03 8.87 -17.49
CA ILE A 162 7.24 8.35 -16.37
C ILE A 162 7.46 9.19 -15.13
N GLN A 163 6.38 9.57 -14.45
CA GLN A 163 6.47 10.22 -13.15
C GLN A 163 6.66 9.18 -12.04
N VAL A 164 7.70 9.36 -11.23
CA VAL A 164 8.00 8.56 -10.05
C VAL A 164 8.09 9.46 -8.81
N CYS A 165 7.60 8.96 -7.68
CA CYS A 165 7.64 9.62 -6.38
C CYS A 165 9.00 9.26 -5.74
N VAL A 166 9.92 10.23 -5.72
CA VAL A 166 11.26 10.05 -5.11
C VAL A 166 11.24 10.65 -3.70
N PRO A 167 11.59 9.89 -2.66
CA PRO A 167 11.54 10.36 -1.28
C PRO A 167 12.49 11.56 -1.07
N ILE A 168 12.03 12.56 -0.31
CA ILE A 168 12.83 13.73 0.04
C ILE A 168 13.70 13.35 1.24
N ILE A 169 14.99 13.08 1.00
CA ILE A 169 15.95 12.87 2.10
C ILE A 169 16.38 14.25 2.58
N ARG A 170 15.94 14.66 3.78
CA ARG A 170 16.54 15.82 4.47
C ARG A 170 17.71 15.30 5.30
N LEU A 171 18.93 15.51 4.82
CA LEU A 171 20.14 15.36 5.63
C LEU A 171 20.18 16.60 6.54
N SER A 172 19.70 16.46 7.77
CA SER A 172 19.86 17.45 8.85
C SER A 172 20.97 17.00 9.78
#